data_AF-A0A4R5BPJ3-F1
#
_entry.id   AF-A0A4R5BPJ3-F1
#
_cell.length_a   1.000
_cell.length_b   1.000
_cell.length_c   1.000
_cell.angle_alpha   90.00
_cell.angle_beta   90.00
_cell.angle_gamma   90.00
#
_symmetry.space_group_name_H-M   'P 1'
#
loop_
_entity.id
_entity.type
_entity.pdbx_description
1 polymer ?
#
loop_
_entity_poly.entity_id
_entity_poly.type
_entity_poly.pdbx_seq_one_letter_code
_entity_poly.pdbx_strand_id
1 'polypeptide(L)' 'MEGIVTAFADPQGFVVLNVIPLGVPGRAVTVGCHYCRDGAWWFYNTRTGESIRPVNDTRVAAHQIRTQMEEAAAA' A
#
# COMPACT_ATOMS: atom_id res chain seq x y z
N MET A 1 -19.38 -7.26 2.90
CA MET A 1 -19.05 -6.33 1.80
C MET A 1 -17.57 -6.49 1.53
N GLU A 2 -17.22 -7.05 0.38
CA GLU A 2 -15.83 -7.14 -0.08
C GLU A 2 -15.45 -5.83 -0.77
N GLY A 3 -14.26 -5.31 -0.48
CA GLY A 3 -13.82 -4.02 -1.01
C GLY A 3 -12.47 -3.58 -0.46
N ILE A 4 -11.96 -2.46 -0.94
CA ILE A 4 -10.70 -1.87 -0.47
C ILE A 4 -10.95 -0.41 -0.15
N VAL A 5 -10.63 0.00 1.08
CA VAL A 5 -10.56 1.40 1.46
C VAL A 5 -9.11 1.84 1.39
N THR A 6 -8.89 3.00 0.77
CA THR A 6 -7.59 3.66 0.74
C THR A 6 -7.68 4.99 1.47
N ALA A 7 -6.70 5.29 2.31
CA ALA A 7 -6.61 6.55 3.03
C ALA A 7 -5.16 7.03 3.07
N PHE A 8 -4.91 8.29 2.70
CA PHE A 8 -3.63 8.92 2.94
C PHE A 8 -3.51 9.33 4.41
N ALA A 9 -2.34 9.14 5.00
CA ALA A 9 -2.02 9.60 6.35
C ALA A 9 -0.62 10.24 6.35
N ASP A 10 -0.37 11.10 7.34
CA ASP A 10 0.93 11.72 7.57
C ASP A 10 1.44 11.41 8.99
N PRO A 11 1.92 10.19 9.24
CA PRO A 11 2.67 9.88 10.45
C PRO A 11 4.05 10.56 10.40
N GLN A 12 4.28 11.52 11.30
CA GLN A 12 5.59 12.10 11.57
C GLN A 12 6.26 12.78 10.35
N GLY A 13 5.48 13.36 9.42
CA GLY A 13 5.99 14.07 8.25
C GLY A 13 6.18 13.18 7.01
N PHE A 14 5.75 11.93 7.05
CA PHE A 14 5.83 10.99 5.93
C PHE A 14 4.44 10.69 5.39
N VAL A 15 4.17 11.08 4.15
CA VAL A 15 2.91 10.70 3.48
C VAL A 15 2.92 9.20 3.20
N VAL A 16 1.94 8.50 3.76
CA VAL A 16 1.72 7.07 3.58
C VAL A 16 0.32 6.80 3.02
N LEU A 17 0.17 5.68 2.32
CA LEU A 17 -1.12 5.15 1.89
C LEU A 17 -1.48 3.95 2.76
N ASN A 18 -2.60 4.03 3.45
CA ASN A 18 -3.19 2.89 4.15
C ASN A 18 -4.14 2.14 3.21
N VAL A 19 -3.94 0.84 3.10
CA VAL A 19 -4.80 -0.09 2.38
C VAL A 19 -5.53 -0.97 3.39
N ILE A 20 -6.86 -0.89 3.40
CA ILE A 20 -7.73 -1.59 4.35
C ILE A 20 -8.71 -2.45 3.55
N PRO A 21 -8.49 -3.78 3.47
CA PRO A 21 -9.43 -4.71 2.89
C PRO A 21 -10.68 -4.82 3.77
N LEU A 22 -11.85 -4.61 3.17
CA LEU A 22 -13.14 -4.81 3.83
C LEU A 22 -13.46 -6.31 3.86
N GLY A 23 -13.87 -6.81 5.02
CA GLY A 23 -14.21 -8.22 5.23
C GLY A 23 -13.09 -9.07 5.85
N VAL A 24 -11.89 -8.51 6.03
CA VAL A 24 -10.77 -9.16 6.72
C VAL A 24 -10.39 -8.37 7.97
N PRO A 25 -10.89 -8.72 9.16
CA PRO A 25 -10.64 -7.98 10.39
C PRO A 25 -9.14 -7.86 10.70
N GLY A 26 -8.69 -6.66 11.08
CA GLY A 26 -7.34 -6.43 11.62
C GLY A 26 -6.18 -6.37 10.61
N ARG A 27 -6.44 -6.42 9.30
CA ARG A 27 -5.39 -6.38 8.27
C ARG A 27 -5.33 -5.04 7.55
N ALA A 28 -4.86 -3.99 8.20
CA ALA A 28 -4.45 -2.77 7.50
C ALA A 28 -2.96 -2.86 7.14
N VAL A 29 -2.60 -2.47 5.91
CA VAL A 29 -1.20 -2.32 5.50
C VAL A 29 -0.92 -0.87 5.17
N THR A 30 0.15 -0.35 5.78
CA THR A 30 0.68 0.98 5.52
C THR A 30 1.82 0.85 4.52
N VAL A 31 1.65 1.44 3.34
CA VAL A 31 2.72 1.59 2.34
C VAL A 31 3.20 3.04 2.32
N GLY A 32 4.50 3.22 2.20
CA GLY A 32 5.11 4.54 2.12
C GLY A 32 5.15 5.05 0.69
N CYS A 33 5.34 6.36 0.53
CA CYS A 33 5.64 6.97 -0.74
C CYS A 33 7.04 7.61 -0.69
N HIS A 34 7.88 7.33 -1.68
CA HIS A 34 9.13 8.04 -1.86
C HIS A 34 9.29 8.49 -3.30
N TYR A 35 10.03 9.58 -3.50
CA TYR A 35 10.42 10.03 -4.84
C TYR A 35 11.70 9.29 -5.25
N CYS A 36 11.63 8.51 -6.32
CA CYS A 36 12.79 7.83 -6.88
C CYS A 36 13.61 8.78 -7.76
N ARG A 37 14.90 8.45 -7.92
CA ARG A 37 15.82 9.18 -8.80
C ARG A 37 15.48 9.08 -10.29
N ASP A 38 14.58 8.16 -10.67
CA ASP A 38 14.03 8.02 -12.02
C ASP A 38 12.98 9.10 -12.36
N GLY A 39 12.66 9.97 -11.40
CA GLY A 39 11.74 11.08 -11.58
C GLY A 39 10.28 10.75 -11.23
N ALA A 40 10.00 9.57 -10.68
CA ALA A 40 8.66 9.14 -10.31
C ALA A 40 8.49 8.96 -8.80
N TRP A 41 7.26 9.15 -8.32
CA TRP A 41 6.86 8.71 -6.99
C TRP A 41 6.57 7.21 -7.01
N TRP A 42 7.07 6.49 -6.02
CA TRP A 42 6.90 5.04 -5.86
C TRP A 42 6.25 4.70 -4.53
N PHE A 43 5.33 3.73 -4.56
CA PHE A 43 4.88 3.03 -3.37
C PHE A 43 5.91 1.99 -2.98
N TYR A 44 6.20 1.89 -1.69
CA TYR A 44 7.08 0.87 -1.14
C TYR A 44 6.51 0.29 0.15
N ASN A 45 6.88 -0.95 0.46
CA ASN A 45 6.50 -1.61 1.70
C ASN A 45 7.32 -1.02 2.86
N THR A 46 6.65 -0.40 3.84
CA THR A 46 7.33 0.22 4.98
C THR A 46 8.04 -0.79 5.90
N ARG A 47 7.66 -2.06 5.85
CA ARG A 47 8.27 -3.14 6.65
C ARG A 47 9.49 -3.75 5.97
N THR A 48 9.41 -4.04 4.67
CA THR A 48 10.49 -4.72 3.92
C THR A 48 11.40 -3.76 3.16
N GLY A 49 10.96 -2.52 2.93
CA GLY A 49 11.68 -1.53 2.12
C GLY A 49 11.54 -1.74 0.61
N GLU A 50 10.84 -2.79 0.18
CA GLU A 50 10.72 -3.14 -1.24
C GLU A 50 9.80 -2.19 -2.01
N SER A 51 10.26 -1.76 -3.18
CA SER A 51 9.45 -0.98 -4.13
C SER A 51 8.33 -1.83 -4.72
N ILE A 52 7.12 -1.32 -4.71
CA ILE A 52 5.92 -2.01 -5.18
C ILE A 52 5.62 -1.60 -6.62
N ARG A 53 5.41 -0.29 -6.85
CA ARG A 53 5.11 0.29 -8.16
C ARG A 53 5.10 1.83 -8.13
N PRO A 54 5.08 2.50 -9.29
CA PRO A 54 4.84 3.96 -9.36
C PRO A 54 3.44 4.37 -8.85
N VAL A 55 3.30 5.62 -8.36
CA VAL A 55 2.08 6.22 -7.77
C VAL A 55 1.06 6.69 -8.82
N ASN A 56 1.21 6.26 -10.07
CA ASN A 56 0.36 6.69 -11.19
C ASN A 56 -1.09 6.13 -11.13
N ASP A 57 -1.33 5.02 -10.43
CA ASP A 57 -2.69 4.49 -10.21
C ASP A 57 -2.84 3.87 -8.81
N THR A 58 -3.40 4.65 -7.89
CA THR A 58 -3.67 4.25 -6.50
C THR A 58 -4.60 3.04 -6.40
N ARG A 59 -5.55 2.88 -7.34
CA ARG A 59 -6.49 1.77 -7.30
C ARG A 59 -5.80 0.46 -7.66
N VAL A 60 -4.98 0.47 -8.72
CA VAL A 60 -4.22 -0.72 -9.12
C VAL A 60 -3.17 -1.06 -8.05
N ALA A 61 -2.54 -0.05 -7.44
CA ALA A 61 -1.66 -0.26 -6.29
C ALA A 61 -2.36 -0.96 -5.13
N ALA A 62 -3.54 -0.47 -4.74
CA ALA A 62 -4.29 -1.02 -3.62
C ALA A 62 -4.76 -2.47 -3.89
N HIS A 63 -5.15 -2.79 -5.13
CA HIS A 63 -5.48 -4.16 -5.54
C HIS A 63 -4.27 -5.10 -5.46
N GLN A 64 -3.11 -4.67 -5.98
CA GLN A 64 -1.87 -5.46 -5.92
C GLN A 64 -1.44 -5.72 -4.47
N ILE A 65 -1.51 -4.69 -3.61
CA ILE A 65 -1.20 -4.81 -2.18
C ILE A 65 -2.16 -5.80 -1.51
N ARG A 66 -3.48 -5.72 -1.80
CA ARG A 66 -4.45 -6.68 -1.28
C ARG A 66 -4.10 -8.12 -1.69
N THR A 67 -3.78 -8.36 -2.97
CA THR A 67 -3.43 -9.70 -3.46
C THR A 67 -2.18 -10.25 -2.75
N GLN A 68 -1.13 -9.43 -2.60
CA GLN A 68 0.07 -9.83 -1.84
C GLN A 68 -0.27 -10.17 -0.37
N MET A 69 -1.22 -9.45 0.24
CA MET A 69 -1.68 -9.75 1.59
C MET A 69 -2.47 -11.07 1.67
N GLU A 70 -3.29 -11.36 0.66
CA GLU A 70 -4.04 -12.62 0.56
C GLU A 70 -3.07 -13.81 0.37
N GLU A 71 -2.02 -13.65 -0.42
CA GLU A 71 -0.99 -14.66 -0.63
C GLU A 71 -0.16 -14.91 0.64
N ALA A 72 0.30 -13.85 1.31
CA ALA A 72 1.06 -13.96 2.56
C ALA A 72 0.25 -14.54 3.72
N ALA A 73 -1.08 -14.54 3.62
CA ALA A 73 -1.98 -15.14 4.60
C ALA A 73 -2.16 -16.65 4.45
N ALA A 74 -1.95 -17.15 3.23
CA ALA A 74 -2.18 -18.54 2.85
C ALA A 74 -0.91 -19.40 2.97
N ALA A 75 0.25 -18.76 3.18
CA ALA A 75 1.54 -19.38 3.47
C ALA A 75 1.72 -19.61 4.98
#